data_AF-A0A3D8Y2M5-F1
#
_entry.id   AF-A0A3D8Y2M5-F1
#
_cell.length_a   1.000
_cell.length_b   1.000
_cell.length_c   1.000
_cell.angle_alpha   90.00
_cell.angle_beta   90.00
_cell.angle_gamma   90.00
#
_symmetry.space_group_name_H-M   'P 1'
#
loop_
_entity.id
_entity.type
_entity.pdbx_description
1 polymer ?
#
loop_
_entity_poly.entity_id
_entity_poly.type
_entity_poly.pdbx_seq_one_letter_code
_entity_poly.pdbx_strand_id
1 'polypeptide(L)'
;MRRTFLGEFEELVLLTVAILGKNAYAVTVTQELENKTGRLVGFSSVHTTLQRLEEKSYLTSVMGGATAEHGGRRKRFFVVTALGQKH
;
A
#
# COMPACT_ATOMS: atom_id res chain seq x y z
N MET A 1 17.81 -0.47 20.01
CA MET A 1 16.63 -0.48 19.13
C MET A 1 17.01 0.28 17.86
N ARG A 2 17.18 -0.37 16.70
CA ARG A 2 17.47 0.36 15.45
C ARG A 2 16.20 1.14 15.09
N ARG A 3 16.28 2.47 15.03
CA ARG A 3 15.20 3.28 14.45
C ARG A 3 15.08 2.89 12.98
N THR A 4 14.04 2.16 12.63
CA THR A 4 13.71 1.89 11.23
C THR A 4 13.07 3.14 10.67
N PHE A 5 13.89 4.06 10.16
CA PHE A 5 13.39 5.23 9.44
C PHE A 5 12.79 4.77 8.11
N LEU A 6 11.57 5.23 7.82
CA LEU A 6 11.00 5.11 6.49
C LEU A 6 11.72 6.08 5.55
N GLY A 7 12.00 5.65 4.32
CA GLY A 7 12.38 6.58 3.28
C GLY A 7 11.17 7.40 2.80
N GLU A 8 11.39 8.55 2.18
CA GLU A 8 10.32 9.47 1.73
C GLU A 8 9.28 8.75 0.85
N PHE A 9 9.71 7.84 -0.04
CA PHE A 9 8.79 7.07 -0.87
C PHE A 9 7.96 6.06 -0.06
N GLU A 10 8.54 5.46 0.97
CA GLU A 10 7.79 4.55 1.86
C GLU A 10 6.75 5.33 2.68
N GLU A 11 7.07 6.53 3.13
CA GLU A 11 6.11 7.42 3.81
C GLU A 11 4.96 7.83 2.89
N LEU A 12 5.25 8.21 1.65
CA LEU A 12 4.21 8.56 0.67
C LEU A 12 3.30 7.36 0.37
N VAL A 13 3.86 6.16 0.22
CA VAL A 13 3.06 4.94 0.03
C VAL A 13 2.21 4.66 1.27
N LEU A 14 2.77 4.75 2.47
CA LEU A 14 2.05 4.52 3.73
C LEU A 14 0.87 5.50 3.89
N LEU A 15 1.10 6.79 3.63
CA LEU A 15 0.08 7.82 3.67
C LEU A 15 -1.03 7.56 2.63
N THR A 16 -0.64 7.16 1.42
CA THR A 16 -1.60 6.84 0.36
C THR A 16 -2.47 5.64 0.72
N VAL A 17 -1.90 4.61 1.35
CA VAL A 17 -2.67 3.46 1.88
C VAL A 17 -3.63 3.93 2.99
N ALA A 18 -3.21 4.84 3.86
CA ALA A 18 -4.08 5.42 4.89
C ALA A 18 -5.29 6.14 4.28
N ILE A 19 -5.06 6.92 3.20
CA ILE A 19 -6.11 7.66 2.48
C ILE A 19 -7.10 6.72 1.80
N LEU A 20 -6.59 5.69 1.11
CA LEU A 20 -7.43 4.73 0.36
C LEU A 20 -8.19 3.75 1.26
N GLY A 21 -7.71 3.51 2.49
CA GLY A 21 -8.33 2.60 3.44
C GLY A 21 -8.52 1.19 2.87
N LYS A 22 -9.75 0.67 2.93
CA LYS A 22 -10.09 -0.70 2.49
C LYS A 22 -9.90 -0.95 0.99
N ASN A 23 -9.72 0.11 0.19
CA ASN A 23 -9.53 0.02 -1.25
C ASN A 23 -8.05 -0.01 -1.66
N ALA A 24 -7.11 0.02 -0.71
CA ALA A 24 -5.69 0.05 -1.00
C ALA A 24 -5.18 -1.32 -1.48
N TYR A 25 -4.92 -1.43 -2.78
CA TYR A 25 -4.13 -2.49 -3.38
C TYR A 25 -3.15 -1.88 -4.38
N ALA A 26 -2.15 -2.62 -4.83
CA ALA A 26 -1.02 -2.04 -5.56
C ALA A 26 -1.42 -1.11 -6.73
N VAL A 27 -2.44 -1.47 -7.52
CA VAL A 27 -2.92 -0.62 -8.63
C VAL A 27 -3.55 0.68 -8.14
N THR A 28 -4.45 0.64 -7.15
CA THR A 28 -5.11 1.86 -6.65
C THR A 28 -4.12 2.78 -5.94
N VAL A 29 -3.15 2.21 -5.23
CA VAL A 29 -2.07 2.98 -4.59
C VAL A 29 -1.21 3.66 -5.65
N THR A 30 -0.84 2.96 -6.73
CA THR A 30 -0.09 3.57 -7.84
C THR A 30 -0.87 4.72 -8.47
N GLN A 31 -2.14 4.49 -8.83
CA GLN A 31 -2.98 5.53 -9.44
C GLN A 31 -3.14 6.75 -8.53
N GLU A 32 -3.37 6.54 -7.23
CA GLU A 32 -3.53 7.65 -6.29
C GLU A 32 -2.22 8.44 -6.11
N LEU A 33 -1.07 7.77 -6.07
CA LEU A 33 0.24 8.44 -6.05
C LEU A 33 0.47 9.28 -7.31
N GLU A 34 0.15 8.75 -8.50
CA GLU A 34 0.27 9.48 -9.75
C GLU A 34 -0.66 10.71 -9.76
N ASN A 35 -1.90 10.54 -9.32
CA ASN A 35 -2.89 11.63 -9.24
C ASN A 35 -2.47 12.73 -8.26
N LYS A 36 -1.91 12.37 -7.10
CA LYS A 36 -1.50 13.32 -6.05
C LYS A 36 -0.18 14.02 -6.36
N THR A 37 0.76 13.32 -6.98
CA THR A 37 2.11 13.85 -7.23
C THR A 37 2.27 14.46 -8.62
N GLY A 38 1.38 14.14 -9.57
CA GLY A 38 1.49 14.52 -10.97
C GLY A 38 2.66 13.85 -11.71
N ARG A 39 3.25 12.80 -11.12
CA ARG A 39 4.41 12.07 -11.67
C ARG A 39 4.04 10.62 -11.92
N LEU A 40 4.57 10.03 -12.99
CA LEU A 40 4.44 8.59 -13.23
C LEU A 40 5.19 7.81 -12.15
N VAL A 41 4.52 6.81 -11.57
CA VAL A 41 5.07 5.97 -10.51
C VAL A 41 5.01 4.51 -10.96
N GLY A 42 6.16 3.84 -10.96
CA GLY A 42 6.23 2.44 -11.37
C GLY A 42 5.44 1.51 -10.46
N PHE A 43 4.52 0.72 -11.03
CA PHE A 43 3.74 -0.29 -10.32
C PHE A 43 4.62 -1.24 -9.49
N SER A 44 5.72 -1.74 -10.06
CA SER A 44 6.65 -2.66 -9.37
C SER A 44 7.30 -2.02 -8.14
N SER A 45 7.59 -0.71 -8.20
CA SER A 45 8.15 0.03 -7.08
C SER A 45 7.13 0.14 -5.95
N VAL A 46 5.88 0.49 -6.27
CA VAL A 46 4.79 0.53 -5.28
C VAL A 46 4.56 -0.86 -4.68
N HIS A 47 4.53 -1.91 -5.50
CA HIS A 47 4.32 -3.27 -5.04
C HIS A 47 5.41 -3.72 -4.05
N THR A 48 6.67 -3.48 -4.39
CA THR A 48 7.81 -3.80 -3.51
C THR A 48 7.76 -2.99 -2.21
N THR A 49 7.40 -1.71 -2.28
CA THR A 49 7.29 -0.87 -1.08
C THR A 49 6.15 -1.32 -0.15
N LEU A 50 5.00 -1.70 -0.69
CA LEU A 50 3.90 -2.26 0.11
C LEU A 50 4.33 -3.52 0.86
N GLN A 51 5.08 -4.42 0.20
CA GLN A 51 5.64 -5.61 0.84
C GLN A 51 6.64 -5.24 1.93
N ARG A 52 7.56 -4.31 1.69
CA ARG A 52 8.53 -3.85 2.70
C ARG A 52 7.86 -3.20 3.92
N LEU A 53 6.82 -2.40 3.69
CA LEU A 53 6.05 -1.79 4.78
C LEU A 53 5.28 -2.84 5.59
N GLU A 54 4.80 -3.90 4.95
CA GLU A 54 4.21 -5.06 5.63
C GLU A 54 5.25 -5.85 6.44
N GLU A 55 6.43 -6.13 5.87
CA GLU A 55 7.56 -6.76 6.59
C GLU A 55 8.00 -5.94 7.82
N LYS A 56 7.97 -4.61 7.69
CA LYS A 56 8.22 -3.65 8.79
C LYS A 56 7.04 -3.50 9.76
N SER A 57 5.93 -4.22 9.55
CA SER A 57 4.70 -4.17 10.36
C SER A 57 3.96 -2.83 10.36
N TYR A 58 4.27 -1.91 9.44
CA TYR A 58 3.52 -0.67 9.25
C TYR A 58 2.20 -0.90 8.50
N LEU A 59 2.17 -1.94 7.65
CA LEU A 59 0.97 -2.42 6.97
C LEU A 59 0.68 -3.87 7.35
N THR A 60 -0.56 -4.30 7.14
CA THR A 60 -0.96 -5.70 7.09
C THR A 60 -1.76 -5.92 5.81
N SER A 61 -1.74 -7.13 5.25
CA SER A 61 -2.48 -7.43 4.04
C SER A 61 -3.45 -8.61 4.16
N VAL A 62 -4.47 -8.58 3.31
CA VAL A 62 -5.46 -9.64 3.17
C VAL A 62 -5.73 -9.90 1.69
N MET A 63 -5.83 -11.17 1.32
CA MET A 63 -6.28 -11.55 -0.03
C MET A 63 -7.80 -11.39 -0.12
N GLY A 64 -8.28 -10.74 -1.17
CA GLY A 64 -9.71 -10.52 -1.42
C GLY A 64 -10.03 -10.36 -2.91
N GLY A 65 -11.24 -9.90 -3.21
CA GLY A 65 -11.68 -9.59 -4.58
C GLY A 65 -12.17 -10.79 -5.39
N ALA A 66 -12.39 -11.94 -4.74
CA ALA A 66 -13.11 -13.07 -5.32
C ALA A 66 -14.60 -13.00 -4.93
N THR A 67 -15.36 -12.06 -5.49
CA THR A 67 -16.81 -12.26 -5.60
C THR A 67 -17.05 -13.08 -6.86
N ALA A 68 -17.76 -14.19 -6.70
CA ALA A 68 -17.89 -15.28 -7.67
C ALA A 68 -18.62 -14.92 -8.97
N GLU A 69 -18.99 -13.65 -9.19
CA GLU A 69 -19.82 -13.28 -10.33
C GLU A 69 -19.04 -13.19 -11.65
N HIS A 70 -17.76 -12.82 -11.68
CA HIS A 70 -17.08 -12.55 -12.97
C HIS A 70 -15.55 -12.76 -12.98
N GLY A 71 -15.06 -13.97 -12.66
CA GLY A 71 -13.64 -14.33 -12.94
C GLY A 71 -12.58 -13.44 -12.27
N GLY A 72 -12.92 -12.81 -11.14
CA GLY A 72 -12.10 -11.79 -10.48
C GLY A 72 -10.73 -12.33 -10.03
N ARG A 73 -9.66 -11.78 -10.61
CA ARG A 73 -8.28 -12.09 -10.18
C ARG A 73 -8.12 -11.67 -8.71
N ARG A 74 -7.58 -12.59 -7.89
CA ARG A 74 -7.28 -12.33 -6.47
C ARG A 74 -6.46 -11.04 -6.34
N LYS A 75 -6.92 -10.13 -5.49
CA LYS A 75 -6.22 -8.88 -5.14
C LYS A 75 -5.68 -9.00 -3.71
N ARG A 76 -4.55 -8.37 -3.45
CA ARG A 76 -4.02 -8.20 -2.09
C ARG A 76 -4.32 -6.78 -1.64
N PHE A 77 -5.15 -6.65 -0.61
CA PHE A 77 -5.50 -5.38 0.01
C PHE A 77 -4.59 -5.12 1.19
N PHE A 78 -4.17 -3.88 1.40
CA PHE A 78 -3.30 -3.45 2.48
C PHE A 78 -4.05 -2.49 3.41
N VAL A 79 -3.77 -2.59 4.70
CA VAL A 79 -4.36 -1.73 5.73
C VAL A 79 -3.26 -1.26 6.67
N VAL A 80 -3.30 0.00 7.06
CA VAL A 80 -2.35 0.58 8.01
C VAL A 80 -2.57 -0.03 9.40
N THR A 81 -1.48 -0.47 10.03
CA THR A 81 -1.52 -1.00 11.39
C THR A 81 -1.47 0.13 12.42
N ALA A 82 -1.70 -0.19 13.70
CA ALA A 82 -1.51 0.77 14.78
C ALA A 82 -0.06 1.32 14.87
N LEU A 83 0.94 0.57 14.38
CA LEU A 83 2.32 1.05 14.26
C LEU A 83 2.45 2.06 13.12
N GLY A 84 1.87 1.76 11.96
CA GLY A 84 1.82 2.67 10.80
C GLY A 84 1.11 3.98 11.07
N GLN A 85 0.11 3.99 11.96
CA GLN A 85 -0.59 5.23 12.34
C GLN A 85 0.21 6.15 13.29
N LYS A 86 1.24 5.62 13.95
CA LYS A 86 2.05 6.34 14.95
C LYS A 86 3.42 6.78 14.44
N HIS A 87 3.78 6.40 13.21
CA HIS A 87 4.99 6.84 12.53
C HIS A 87 4.79 8.24 11.97
#